data_AF-A0A5K1K7G4-F1
#
_entry.id   AF-A0A5K1K7G4-F1
#
_cell.length_a   1.000
_cell.length_b   1.000
_cell.length_c   1.000
_cell.angle_alpha   90.00
_cell.angle_beta   90.00
_cell.angle_gamma   90.00
#
_symmetry.space_group_name_H-M   'P 1'
#
loop_
_entity.id
_entity.type
_entity.pdbx_description
1 polymer ?
#
loop_
_entity_poly.entity_id
_entity_poly.type
_entity_poly.pdbx_seq_one_letter_code
_entity_poly.pdbx_strand_id
1 'polypeptide(L)'
;MQQADRQSRGYLDFADFKLFVKSLKARPELDRLFLKITNGEPNLKFAAFEQFMRSTQKSSSSHEELEQLFLRYATPPKGEKAPGSPMQTSLDLAMQSVSISGQPSPPPPPSAPSAPALGLTSTSLPPAAALSTVTPLTVENATMSKTGFTSFLLSADNSAFADQHGRIEHDMTRPLPEYFISSSHNTYLVGHQLVGESTIEGYIRALLHSCRSVE
;
A
#
# COMPACT_ATOMS: atom_id res chain seq x y z
N MET A 1 3.97 -1.59 29.45
CA MET A 1 4.67 -2.77 30.01
C MET A 1 3.80 -3.58 30.94
N GLN A 2 3.25 -3.00 32.03
CA GLN A 2 2.47 -3.75 33.03
C GLN A 2 1.27 -4.54 32.48
N GLN A 3 0.62 -4.05 31.42
CA GLN A 3 -0.54 -4.72 30.82
C GLN A 3 -0.19 -5.94 29.96
N ALA A 4 1.08 -6.08 29.54
CA ALA A 4 1.55 -7.17 28.69
C ALA A 4 2.48 -8.16 29.41
N ASP A 5 3.15 -7.73 30.48
CA ASP A 5 3.92 -8.60 31.38
C ASP A 5 2.97 -9.35 32.32
N ARG A 6 2.34 -10.42 31.82
CA ARG A 6 1.33 -11.21 32.58
C ARG A 6 1.94 -11.91 33.79
N GLN A 7 3.26 -12.02 33.85
CA GLN A 7 3.98 -12.72 34.90
C GLN A 7 4.76 -11.77 35.82
N SER A 8 4.64 -10.45 35.62
CA SER A 8 5.29 -9.39 36.41
C SER A 8 6.79 -9.61 36.61
N ARG A 9 7.48 -10.10 35.58
CA ARG A 9 8.90 -10.46 35.61
C ARG A 9 9.83 -9.26 35.41
N GLY A 10 9.30 -8.12 34.96
CA GLY A 10 10.08 -6.91 34.66
C GLY A 10 10.72 -6.91 33.27
N TYR A 11 10.49 -7.94 32.46
CA TYR A 11 10.88 -8.02 31.05
C TYR A 11 9.83 -8.82 30.25
N LEU A 12 9.72 -8.54 28.95
CA LEU A 12 8.76 -9.21 28.05
C LEU A 12 9.46 -10.37 27.33
N ASP A 13 8.94 -11.59 27.46
CA ASP A 13 9.36 -12.70 26.60
C ASP A 13 8.72 -12.58 25.20
N PHE A 14 9.04 -13.50 24.28
CA PHE A 14 8.50 -13.43 22.92
C PHE A 14 6.97 -13.54 22.85
N ALA A 15 6.34 -14.28 23.78
CA ALA A 15 4.89 -14.42 23.81
C ALA A 15 4.24 -13.13 24.31
N ASP A 16 4.78 -12.54 25.37
CA ASP A 16 4.31 -11.28 25.94
C ASP A 16 4.61 -10.09 25.02
N PHE A 17 5.72 -10.11 24.29
CA PHE A 17 6.04 -9.11 23.26
C PHE A 17 5.03 -9.15 22.11
N LYS A 18 4.61 -10.34 21.67
CA LYS A 18 3.54 -10.47 20.66
C LYS A 18 2.22 -9.89 21.15
N LEU A 19 1.84 -10.14 22.40
CA LEU A 19 0.65 -9.55 23.00
C LEU A 19 0.79 -8.03 23.14
N PHE A 20 1.95 -7.55 23.55
CA PHE A 20 2.26 -6.13 23.65
C PHE A 20 2.11 -5.42 22.30
N VAL A 21 2.74 -5.95 21.25
CA VAL A 21 2.64 -5.43 19.88
C VAL A 21 1.20 -5.49 19.38
N LYS A 22 0.46 -6.56 19.71
CA LYS A 22 -0.96 -6.68 19.36
C LYS A 22 -1.81 -5.61 20.05
N SER A 23 -1.54 -5.30 21.31
CA SER A 23 -2.21 -4.22 22.03
C SER A 23 -1.84 -2.84 21.51
N LEU A 24 -0.57 -2.62 21.13
CA LEU A 24 -0.14 -1.36 20.49
C LEU A 24 -0.79 -1.14 19.13
N LYS A 25 -0.98 -2.23 18.37
CA LYS A 25 -1.62 -2.20 17.05
C LYS A 25 -3.15 -2.27 17.12
N ALA A 26 -3.73 -2.37 18.32
CA ALA A 26 -5.17 -2.43 18.47
C ALA A 26 -5.80 -1.11 18.00
N ARG A 27 -6.79 -1.22 17.10
CA ARG A 27 -7.49 -0.08 16.51
C ARG A 27 -8.98 -0.14 16.81
N PRO A 28 -9.40 0.18 18.06
CA PRO A 28 -10.79 0.08 18.49
C PRO A 28 -11.73 1.02 17.71
N GLU A 29 -11.21 2.06 17.08
CA GLU A 29 -11.94 2.95 16.19
C GLU A 29 -12.40 2.26 14.91
N LEU A 30 -11.59 1.35 14.34
CA LEU A 30 -11.97 0.58 13.17
C LEU A 30 -13.08 -0.41 13.49
N ASP A 31 -13.07 -0.97 14.70
CA ASP A 31 -14.10 -1.88 15.20
C ASP A 31 -15.44 -1.16 15.29
N ARG A 32 -15.44 0.06 15.86
CA ARG A 32 -16.63 0.91 15.96
C ARG A 32 -17.14 1.32 14.59
N LEU A 33 -16.24 1.70 13.68
CA LEU A 33 -16.59 2.08 12.32
C LEU A 33 -17.20 0.90 11.57
N PHE A 34 -16.57 -0.27 11.61
CA PHE A 34 -17.07 -1.49 10.98
C PHE A 34 -18.46 -1.85 11.51
N LEU A 35 -18.64 -1.85 12.84
CA LEU A 35 -19.93 -2.15 13.46
C LEU A 35 -21.02 -1.15 13.07
N LYS A 36 -20.67 0.13 12.93
CA LYS A 36 -21.59 1.20 12.50
C LYS A 36 -22.02 1.01 11.05
N ILE A 37 -21.13 0.57 10.17
CA ILE A 37 -21.43 0.37 8.75
C ILE A 37 -22.22 -0.92 8.54
N THR A 38 -21.86 -2.01 9.25
CA THR A 38 -22.54 -3.30 9.13
C THR A 38 -23.83 -3.38 9.94
N ASN A 39 -24.15 -2.35 10.74
CA ASN A 39 -25.30 -2.31 11.65
C ASN A 39 -25.38 -3.56 12.56
N GLY A 40 -24.23 -4.08 12.98
CA GLY A 40 -24.15 -5.29 13.81
C GLY A 40 -23.86 -6.60 13.06
N GLU A 41 -23.90 -6.61 11.73
CA GLU A 41 -23.60 -7.82 10.94
C GLU A 41 -22.10 -8.17 10.98
N PRO A 42 -21.74 -9.47 10.98
CA PRO A 42 -20.35 -9.91 11.07
C PRO A 42 -19.53 -9.64 9.79
N ASN A 43 -20.21 -9.52 8.64
CA ASN A 43 -19.57 -9.27 7.35
C ASN A 43 -20.24 -8.10 6.62
N LEU A 44 -19.45 -7.33 5.90
CA LEU A 44 -19.89 -6.20 5.10
C LEU A 44 -20.35 -6.70 3.72
N LYS A 45 -21.61 -6.44 3.39
CA LYS A 45 -22.19 -6.67 2.04
C LYS A 45 -21.93 -5.48 1.14
N PHE A 46 -22.01 -5.70 -0.17
CA PHE A 46 -21.78 -4.65 -1.16
C PHE A 46 -22.69 -3.42 -0.99
N ALA A 47 -24.00 -3.60 -0.73
CA ALA A 47 -24.91 -2.46 -0.55
C ALA A 47 -24.47 -1.52 0.60
N ALA A 48 -24.00 -2.09 1.71
CA ALA A 48 -23.49 -1.30 2.85
C ALA A 48 -22.14 -0.64 2.52
N PHE A 49 -21.28 -1.32 1.75
CA PHE A 49 -20.03 -0.76 1.26
C PHE A 49 -20.27 0.40 0.28
N GLU A 50 -21.14 0.24 -0.70
CA GLU A 50 -21.52 1.30 -1.64
C GLU A 50 -22.09 2.51 -0.89
N GLN A 51 -22.98 2.28 0.07
CA GLN A 51 -23.50 3.36 0.90
C GLN A 51 -22.38 4.05 1.69
N PHE A 52 -21.43 3.33 2.24
CA PHE A 52 -20.27 3.91 2.93
C PHE A 52 -19.43 4.78 1.98
N MET A 53 -19.13 4.29 0.78
CA MET A 53 -18.34 5.00 -0.22
C MET A 53 -19.02 6.31 -0.66
N ARG A 54 -20.35 6.29 -0.87
CA ARG A 54 -21.11 7.47 -1.29
C ARG A 54 -21.37 8.45 -0.14
N SER A 55 -21.73 7.95 1.04
CA SER A 55 -22.17 8.79 2.16
C SER A 55 -21.02 9.32 3.00
N THR A 56 -20.00 8.49 3.26
CA THR A 56 -18.91 8.79 4.18
C THR A 56 -17.65 9.21 3.44
N GLN A 57 -17.21 8.44 2.44
CA GLN A 57 -16.03 8.78 1.62
C GLN A 57 -16.31 9.83 0.55
N LYS A 58 -17.60 10.13 0.28
CA LYS A 58 -18.03 11.07 -0.77
C LYS A 58 -17.43 10.76 -2.14
N SER A 59 -17.19 9.48 -2.43
CA SER A 59 -16.63 9.05 -3.71
C SER A 59 -17.66 9.24 -4.84
N SER A 60 -17.18 9.76 -5.97
CA SER A 60 -17.93 9.91 -7.22
C SER A 60 -17.71 8.74 -8.20
N SER A 61 -17.08 7.65 -7.76
CA SER A 61 -16.83 6.47 -8.58
C SER A 61 -18.11 5.82 -9.12
N SER A 62 -17.99 5.19 -10.28
CA SER A 62 -19.08 4.46 -10.92
C SER A 62 -19.45 3.20 -10.13
N HIS A 63 -20.66 2.68 -10.36
CA HIS A 63 -21.11 1.47 -9.67
C HIS A 63 -20.19 0.27 -9.96
N GLU A 64 -19.78 0.09 -11.21
CA GLU A 64 -18.88 -0.98 -11.66
C GLU A 64 -17.49 -0.87 -11.02
N GLU A 65 -16.94 0.34 -10.88
CA GLU A 65 -15.68 0.56 -10.16
C GLU A 65 -15.77 0.16 -8.69
N LEU A 66 -16.88 0.50 -8.03
CA LEU A 66 -17.12 0.14 -6.64
C LEU A 66 -17.26 -1.37 -6.47
N GLU A 67 -17.87 -2.07 -7.44
CA GLU A 67 -17.95 -3.53 -7.45
C GLU A 67 -16.56 -4.17 -7.54
N GLN A 68 -15.73 -3.71 -8.49
CA GLN A 68 -14.35 -4.20 -8.64
C GLN A 68 -13.53 -3.94 -7.38
N LEU A 69 -13.68 -2.76 -6.79
CA LEU A 69 -13.02 -2.39 -5.55
C LEU A 69 -13.46 -3.27 -4.38
N PHE A 70 -14.77 -3.51 -4.24
CA PHE A 70 -15.31 -4.40 -3.21
C PHE A 70 -14.77 -5.82 -3.38
N LEU A 71 -14.83 -6.38 -4.59
CA LEU A 71 -14.36 -7.73 -4.89
C LEU A 71 -12.86 -7.91 -4.63
N ARG A 72 -12.05 -6.86 -4.84
CA ARG A 72 -10.62 -6.90 -4.54
C ARG A 72 -10.29 -7.12 -3.05
N TYR A 73 -11.17 -6.68 -2.16
CA TYR A 73 -10.99 -6.81 -0.70
C TYR A 73 -11.97 -7.79 -0.05
N ALA A 74 -12.93 -8.34 -0.81
CA ALA A 74 -13.88 -9.32 -0.33
C ALA A 74 -13.26 -10.72 -0.22
N THR A 75 -13.83 -11.54 0.65
CA THR A 75 -13.47 -12.96 0.79
C THR A 75 -14.55 -13.85 0.20
N PRO A 76 -14.20 -15.00 -0.40
CA PRO A 76 -15.18 -15.99 -0.82
C PRO A 76 -16.02 -16.47 0.38
N PRO A 77 -17.31 -16.82 0.17
CA PRO A 77 -18.24 -17.21 1.23
C PRO A 77 -17.86 -18.50 1.99
N LYS A 78 -16.83 -19.23 1.55
CA LYS A 78 -16.28 -20.39 2.27
C LYS A 78 -14.76 -20.40 2.18
N GLY A 79 -14.08 -19.78 3.14
CA GLY A 79 -12.81 -20.22 3.74
C GLY A 79 -11.60 -20.63 2.87
N GLU A 80 -11.67 -20.62 1.54
CA GLU A 80 -10.55 -20.90 0.67
C GLU A 80 -9.78 -19.60 0.49
N LYS A 81 -8.57 -19.57 1.05
CA LYS A 81 -7.58 -18.54 0.76
C LYS A 81 -7.39 -18.47 -0.75
N ALA A 82 -7.76 -17.36 -1.36
CA ALA A 82 -7.34 -17.02 -2.70
C ALA A 82 -5.79 -17.02 -2.75
N PRO A 83 -5.16 -17.73 -3.71
CA PRO A 83 -3.73 -17.65 -3.91
C PRO A 83 -3.41 -16.33 -4.62
N GLY A 84 -3.19 -15.27 -3.85
CA GLY A 84 -2.88 -13.96 -4.41
C GLY A 84 -3.35 -12.81 -3.53
N SER A 85 -2.87 -12.75 -2.29
CA SER A 85 -2.96 -11.54 -1.46
C SER A 85 -2.07 -10.44 -2.07
N PRO A 86 -2.57 -9.25 -2.41
CA PRO A 86 -1.72 -8.12 -2.75
C PRO A 86 -1.18 -7.48 -1.46
N MET A 87 0.13 -7.24 -1.49
CA MET A 87 0.95 -6.43 -0.58
C MET A 87 0.84 -6.75 0.91
N GLN A 88 1.71 -7.67 1.35
CA GLN A 88 2.26 -7.60 2.70
C GLN A 88 2.85 -6.20 2.91
N THR A 89 2.32 -5.46 3.88
CA THR A 89 2.98 -4.23 4.34
C THR A 89 4.42 -4.56 4.75
N SER A 90 5.37 -3.67 4.46
CA SER A 90 6.82 -3.87 4.69
C SER A 90 7.19 -4.28 6.12
N LEU A 91 6.27 -4.13 7.07
CA LEU A 91 6.42 -4.51 8.47
C LEU A 91 6.25 -6.03 8.73
N ASP A 92 5.47 -6.76 7.92
CA ASP A 92 5.32 -8.22 8.04
C ASP A 92 6.60 -8.95 7.58
N LEU A 93 7.29 -8.40 6.57
CA LEU A 93 8.56 -8.93 6.08
C LEU A 93 9.69 -8.81 7.11
N ALA A 94 9.69 -7.73 7.91
CA ALA A 94 10.66 -7.49 8.97
C ALA A 94 10.53 -8.49 10.14
N MET A 95 9.36 -9.10 10.33
CA MET A 95 9.13 -10.09 11.39
C MET A 95 9.46 -11.52 10.98
N GLN A 96 9.70 -11.79 9.69
CA GLN A 96 10.06 -13.11 9.16
C GLN A 96 11.56 -13.31 8.97
N SER A 97 12.38 -12.25 9.01
CA SER A 97 13.81 -12.30 8.68
C SER A 97 14.76 -12.50 9.86
N VAL A 98 14.28 -12.84 11.06
CA VAL A 98 15.16 -13.20 12.19
C VAL A 98 15.13 -14.71 12.43
N SER A 99 15.84 -15.44 11.57
CA SER A 99 16.44 -16.74 11.87
C SER A 99 17.90 -16.69 11.39
N ILE A 100 18.83 -16.57 12.33
CA ILE A 100 20.28 -16.59 12.07
C ILE A 100 20.74 -18.04 11.90
N SER A 101 21.43 -18.35 10.80
CA SER A 101 22.53 -19.32 10.75
C SER A 101 23.29 -19.28 9.42
N GLY A 102 24.61 -19.02 9.46
CA GLY A 102 25.60 -19.67 8.58
C GLY A 102 26.23 -18.87 7.43
N GLN A 103 27.47 -18.41 7.66
CA GLN A 103 28.66 -18.29 6.77
C GLN A 103 28.56 -17.78 5.29
N PRO A 104 29.48 -16.88 4.84
CA PRO A 104 29.47 -16.31 3.48
C PRO A 104 30.32 -17.12 2.48
N SER A 105 29.79 -17.36 1.27
CA SER A 105 30.54 -17.88 0.11
C SER A 105 30.61 -16.85 -1.04
N PRO A 106 31.73 -16.76 -1.79
CA PRO A 106 32.01 -15.67 -2.73
C PRO A 106 31.32 -15.81 -4.11
N PRO A 107 31.21 -14.72 -4.90
CA PRO A 107 30.42 -14.67 -6.14
C PRO A 107 31.19 -15.18 -7.38
N PRO A 108 30.48 -15.70 -8.42
CA PRO A 108 31.09 -16.04 -9.71
C PRO A 108 31.13 -14.84 -10.69
N PRO A 109 32.09 -14.81 -11.66
CA PRO A 109 32.30 -13.71 -12.60
C PRO A 109 31.38 -13.73 -13.84
N PRO A 110 31.32 -12.64 -14.63
CA PRO A 110 30.39 -12.47 -15.75
C PRO A 110 30.96 -12.97 -17.08
N SER A 111 30.11 -13.57 -17.92
CA SER A 111 30.43 -13.89 -19.32
C SER A 111 29.27 -13.48 -20.23
N ALA A 112 29.62 -12.75 -21.29
CA ALA A 112 28.74 -12.09 -22.24
C ALA A 112 28.38 -13.00 -23.47
N PRO A 113 27.80 -12.50 -24.57
CA PRO A 113 26.61 -13.06 -25.21
C PRO A 113 26.89 -13.95 -26.43
N SER A 114 25.91 -14.76 -26.84
CA SER A 114 25.89 -15.34 -28.19
C SER A 114 24.45 -15.57 -28.66
N ALA A 115 24.09 -14.93 -29.78
CA ALA A 115 23.01 -15.35 -30.69
C ALA A 115 23.58 -16.42 -31.67
N PRO A 116 22.88 -16.93 -32.71
CA PRO A 116 21.47 -16.82 -33.11
C PRO A 116 20.84 -18.21 -33.39
N ALA A 117 19.56 -18.27 -33.77
CA ALA A 117 19.06 -18.97 -34.98
C ALA A 117 17.59 -19.36 -34.88
N LEU A 118 16.90 -19.06 -35.98
CA LEU A 118 15.52 -19.36 -36.32
C LEU A 118 15.32 -20.88 -36.48
N GLY A 119 14.21 -21.40 -35.98
CA GLY A 119 13.78 -22.78 -36.21
C GLY A 119 12.26 -22.89 -36.09
N LEU A 120 11.59 -22.96 -37.23
CA LEU A 120 10.19 -23.32 -37.37
C LEU A 120 10.04 -24.84 -37.24
N THR A 121 9.22 -25.33 -36.32
CA THR A 121 8.56 -26.63 -36.47
C THR A 121 7.18 -26.64 -35.82
N SER A 122 6.21 -27.08 -36.59
CA SER A 122 4.83 -27.37 -36.22
C SER A 122 4.72 -28.79 -35.68
N THR A 123 4.06 -29.02 -34.54
CA THR A 123 3.33 -30.29 -34.31
C THR A 123 2.31 -30.19 -33.16
N SER A 124 1.06 -30.50 -33.51
CA SER A 124 0.02 -31.22 -32.75
C SER A 124 -0.38 -30.83 -31.31
N LEU A 125 -1.62 -30.34 -31.18
CA LEU A 125 -2.60 -30.69 -30.11
C LEU A 125 -2.87 -32.21 -30.11
N PRO A 126 -3.23 -32.89 -28.99
CA PRO A 126 -4.47 -32.65 -28.20
C PRO A 126 -4.32 -33.03 -26.68
N PRO A 127 -5.38 -33.34 -25.91
CA PRO A 127 -6.56 -32.55 -25.54
C PRO A 127 -6.72 -32.35 -24.01
N ALA A 128 -7.58 -31.40 -23.64
CA ALA A 128 -8.45 -31.40 -22.45
C ALA A 128 -7.90 -31.99 -21.13
N ALA A 129 -7.34 -31.12 -20.27
CA ALA A 129 -7.25 -31.36 -18.85
C ALA A 129 -7.73 -30.12 -18.07
N ALA A 130 -8.83 -30.31 -17.35
CA ALA A 130 -9.33 -29.52 -16.23
C ALA A 130 -9.50 -28.01 -16.45
N LEU A 131 -10.67 -27.66 -16.99
CA LEU A 131 -11.32 -26.39 -16.70
C LEU A 131 -11.55 -26.35 -15.17
N SER A 132 -10.67 -25.69 -14.43
CA SER A 132 -10.98 -25.28 -13.06
C SER A 132 -12.22 -24.40 -13.15
N THR A 133 -13.36 -24.90 -12.68
CA THR A 133 -14.57 -24.11 -12.47
C THR A 133 -14.30 -23.13 -11.34
N VAL A 134 -13.57 -22.05 -11.65
CA VAL A 134 -13.50 -20.85 -10.84
C VAL A 134 -14.91 -20.28 -10.92
N THR A 135 -15.72 -20.52 -9.90
CA THR A 135 -16.98 -19.79 -9.77
C THR A 135 -16.57 -18.33 -9.61
N PRO A 136 -16.90 -17.43 -10.56
CA PRO A 136 -16.50 -16.04 -10.42
C PRO A 136 -17.14 -15.49 -9.14
N LEU A 137 -16.35 -14.82 -8.31
CA LEU A 137 -16.87 -14.14 -7.13
C LEU A 137 -17.82 -13.04 -7.61
N THR A 138 -19.11 -13.30 -7.52
CA THR A 138 -20.14 -12.30 -7.80
C THR A 138 -20.39 -11.48 -6.54
N VAL A 139 -20.72 -10.20 -6.75
CA VAL A 139 -21.03 -9.22 -5.70
C VAL A 139 -22.12 -9.71 -4.74
N GLU A 140 -23.04 -10.55 -5.23
CA GLU A 140 -24.13 -11.12 -4.45
C GLU A 140 -23.68 -12.17 -3.41
N ASN A 141 -22.58 -12.88 -3.68
CA ASN A 141 -22.07 -13.94 -2.81
C ASN A 141 -20.81 -13.52 -2.04
N ALA A 142 -20.17 -12.44 -2.47
CA ALA A 142 -18.98 -11.91 -1.85
C ALA A 142 -19.32 -11.11 -0.59
N THR A 143 -18.57 -11.37 0.48
CA THR A 143 -18.68 -10.58 1.71
C THR A 143 -17.30 -10.14 2.16
N MET A 144 -17.21 -8.91 2.67
CA MET A 144 -15.96 -8.34 3.14
C MET A 144 -15.89 -8.46 4.66
N SER A 145 -14.88 -9.19 5.13
CA SER A 145 -14.60 -9.29 6.57
C SER A 145 -14.01 -7.99 7.10
N LYS A 146 -14.02 -7.81 8.42
CA LYS A 146 -13.36 -6.68 9.10
C LYS A 146 -11.90 -6.50 8.68
N THR A 147 -11.17 -7.61 8.50
CA THR A 147 -9.79 -7.57 8.02
C THR A 147 -9.71 -7.03 6.60
N GLY A 148 -10.58 -7.49 5.70
CA GLY A 148 -10.68 -6.96 4.33
C GLY A 148 -10.99 -5.46 4.29
N PHE A 149 -11.94 -5.02 5.11
CA PHE A 149 -12.29 -3.60 5.25
C PHE A 149 -11.14 -2.77 5.81
N THR A 150 -10.43 -3.29 6.82
CA THR A 150 -9.23 -2.63 7.37
C THR A 150 -8.13 -2.51 6.33
N SER A 151 -7.90 -3.56 5.54
CA SER A 151 -6.94 -3.53 4.43
C SER A 151 -7.33 -2.49 3.37
N PHE A 152 -8.62 -2.40 3.04
CA PHE A 152 -9.14 -1.37 2.13
C PHE A 152 -8.88 0.05 2.66
N LEU A 153 -9.19 0.35 3.92
CA LEU A 153 -9.01 1.68 4.48
C LEU A 153 -7.55 2.16 4.50
N LEU A 154 -6.60 1.23 4.51
CA LEU A 154 -5.16 1.51 4.52
C LEU A 154 -4.52 1.40 3.15
N SER A 155 -5.26 0.96 2.14
CA SER A 155 -4.72 0.78 0.81
C SER A 155 -4.64 2.12 0.07
N ALA A 156 -3.86 2.12 -1.01
CA ALA A 156 -3.81 3.24 -1.94
C ALA A 156 -5.18 3.60 -2.53
N ASP A 157 -6.10 2.62 -2.61
CA ASP A 157 -7.44 2.82 -3.15
C ASP A 157 -8.34 3.69 -2.25
N ASN A 158 -7.94 3.90 -0.99
CA ASN A 158 -8.60 4.80 -0.04
C ASN A 158 -7.67 5.94 0.39
N SER A 159 -6.79 6.39 -0.50
CA SER A 159 -5.89 7.52 -0.26
C SER A 159 -6.66 8.82 -0.03
N ALA A 160 -6.22 9.60 0.97
CA ALA A 160 -6.74 10.95 1.20
C ALA A 160 -6.41 11.92 0.05
N PHE A 161 -5.35 11.64 -0.72
CA PHE A 161 -4.95 12.41 -1.88
C PHE A 161 -5.37 11.68 -3.16
N ALA A 162 -6.14 12.35 -4.01
CA ALA A 162 -6.52 11.85 -5.33
C ALA A 162 -5.32 11.79 -6.29
N ASP A 163 -4.31 12.62 -6.04
CA ASP A 163 -3.21 12.92 -6.96
C ASP A 163 -2.01 11.97 -6.80
N GLN A 164 -2.28 10.67 -6.67
CA GLN A 164 -1.22 9.67 -6.49
C GLN A 164 -0.37 9.42 -7.75
N HIS A 165 -0.75 9.99 -8.89
CA HIS A 165 -0.18 9.63 -10.19
C HIS A 165 0.91 10.59 -10.68
N GLY A 166 1.26 11.63 -9.89
CA GLY A 166 2.31 12.59 -10.26
C GLY A 166 2.06 13.26 -11.60
N ARG A 167 0.79 13.33 -12.03
CA ARG A 167 0.40 13.90 -13.32
C ARG A 167 0.17 15.38 -13.11
N ILE A 168 0.76 16.20 -13.96
CA ILE A 168 0.52 17.64 -13.92
C ILE A 168 -0.92 17.87 -14.41
N GLU A 169 -1.83 18.18 -13.49
CA GLU A 169 -3.24 18.46 -13.80
C GLU A 169 -3.45 19.90 -14.30
N HIS A 170 -2.51 20.79 -14.00
CA HIS A 170 -2.57 22.19 -14.41
C HIS A 170 -2.20 22.36 -15.90
N ASP A 171 -2.90 23.26 -16.59
CA ASP A 171 -2.51 23.68 -17.94
C ASP A 171 -1.20 24.47 -17.88
N MET A 172 -0.12 23.93 -18.47
CA MET A 172 1.22 24.52 -18.48
C MET A 172 1.48 25.42 -19.70
N THR A 173 0.45 25.75 -20.50
CA THR A 173 0.56 26.59 -21.70
C THR A 173 0.23 28.07 -21.48
N ARG A 174 -0.36 28.40 -20.32
CA ARG A 174 -0.67 29.78 -19.93
C ARG A 174 0.61 30.61 -19.65
N PRO A 175 0.56 31.95 -19.65
CA PRO A 175 1.70 32.81 -19.33
C PRO A 175 2.25 32.65 -17.90
N LEU A 176 3.57 32.83 -17.72
CA LEU A 176 4.28 32.66 -16.45
C LEU A 176 3.67 33.40 -15.22
N PRO A 177 3.15 34.64 -15.34
CA PRO A 177 2.57 35.37 -14.20
C PRO A 177 1.30 34.73 -13.61
N GLU A 178 0.72 33.74 -14.29
CA GLU A 178 -0.51 33.08 -13.85
C GLU A 178 -0.24 31.80 -13.02
N TYR A 179 1.02 31.51 -12.72
CA TYR A 179 1.42 30.38 -11.88
C TYR A 179 2.08 30.84 -10.59
N PHE A 180 1.85 30.09 -9.53
CA PHE A 180 2.69 30.16 -8.35
C PHE A 180 3.99 29.40 -8.59
N ILE A 181 5.13 30.06 -8.36
CA ILE A 181 6.47 29.50 -8.58
C ILE A 181 7.13 29.28 -7.22
N SER A 182 7.47 28.02 -6.92
CA SER A 182 8.29 27.69 -5.76
C SER A 182 9.66 28.37 -5.88
N SER A 183 9.96 29.27 -4.93
CA SER A 183 11.11 30.17 -4.97
C SER A 183 11.85 30.15 -3.64
N SER A 184 13.18 30.23 -3.68
CA SER A 184 14.06 30.28 -2.51
C SER A 184 14.92 31.52 -2.56
N HIS A 185 15.05 32.19 -1.42
CA HIS A 185 15.83 33.41 -1.23
C HIS A 185 17.03 33.09 -0.33
N ASN A 186 18.19 33.66 -0.62
CA ASN A 186 19.46 33.33 0.07
C ASN A 186 19.70 31.81 0.13
N THR A 187 19.55 31.13 -1.01
CA THR A 187 19.59 29.66 -1.13
C THR A 187 20.94 29.09 -0.71
N TYR A 188 22.02 29.88 -0.86
CA TYR A 188 23.35 29.54 -0.38
C TYR A 188 23.44 29.45 1.14
N LEU A 189 22.59 30.18 1.88
CA LEU A 189 22.77 30.38 3.32
C LEU A 189 22.20 29.23 4.14
N VAL A 190 23.01 28.70 5.05
CA VAL A 190 22.60 27.68 6.01
C VAL A 190 22.59 28.28 7.41
N GLY A 191 21.41 28.31 8.03
CA GLY A 191 21.23 28.81 9.40
C GLY A 191 20.86 30.28 9.46
N HIS A 192 21.58 31.04 10.29
CA HIS A 192 21.19 32.41 10.63
C HIS A 192 21.51 33.43 9.52
N GLN A 193 20.65 34.43 9.30
CA GLN A 193 20.83 35.44 8.24
C GLN A 193 22.11 36.28 8.35
N LEU A 194 22.60 36.51 9.59
CA LEU A 194 23.77 37.35 9.86
C LEU A 194 25.10 36.60 10.06
N VAL A 195 25.03 35.32 10.43
CA VAL A 195 26.22 34.54 10.87
C VAL A 195 26.26 33.14 10.25
N GLY A 196 25.32 32.85 9.34
CA GLY A 196 25.21 31.58 8.67
C GLY A 196 26.33 31.38 7.64
N GLU A 197 26.66 30.12 7.40
CA GLU A 197 27.64 29.75 6.40
C GLU A 197 26.98 29.62 5.02
N SER A 198 27.74 29.94 3.97
CA SER A 198 27.30 29.79 2.58
C SER A 198 27.76 28.44 2.03
N THR A 199 26.83 27.64 1.50
CA THR A 199 27.12 26.29 1.01
C THR A 199 26.36 25.97 -0.29
N ILE A 200 26.95 25.14 -1.13
CA ILE A 200 26.31 24.63 -2.35
C ILE A 200 25.15 23.66 -2.05
N GLU A 201 25.19 23.01 -0.88
CA GLU A 201 24.17 22.06 -0.43
C GLU A 201 22.79 22.70 -0.24
N GLY A 202 22.74 24.01 -0.02
CA GLY A 202 21.48 24.77 -0.03
C GLY A 202 20.78 24.72 -1.39
N TYR A 203 21.52 24.99 -2.47
CA TYR A 203 20.99 24.91 -3.84
C TYR A 203 20.60 23.48 -4.22
N ILE A 204 21.43 22.49 -3.89
CA ILE A 204 21.15 21.07 -4.18
C ILE A 204 19.81 20.67 -3.54
N ARG A 205 19.62 20.99 -2.25
CA ARG A 205 18.38 20.67 -1.53
C ARG A 205 17.18 21.44 -2.08
N ALA A 206 17.32 22.73 -2.40
CA ALA A 206 16.22 23.51 -2.96
C ALA A 206 15.72 22.93 -4.28
N LEU A 207 16.64 22.57 -5.19
CA LEU A 207 16.30 21.99 -6.48
C LEU A 207 15.71 20.58 -6.35
N LEU A 208 16.23 19.75 -5.43
CA LEU A 208 15.65 18.43 -5.13
C LEU A 208 14.22 18.52 -4.56
N HIS A 209 13.90 19.57 -3.81
CA HIS A 209 12.54 19.89 -3.36
C HIS A 209 11.70 20.64 -4.42
N SER A 210 12.11 20.59 -5.68
CA SER A 210 11.39 21.20 -6.81
C SER A 210 11.25 22.72 -6.77
N CYS A 211 12.14 23.43 -6.07
CA CYS A 211 12.26 24.87 -6.22
C CYS A 211 12.64 25.23 -7.67
N ARG A 212 12.05 26.29 -8.23
CA ARG A 212 12.22 26.71 -9.63
C ARG A 212 12.82 28.10 -9.78
N SER A 213 12.98 28.83 -8.68
CA SER A 213 13.69 30.10 -8.62
C SER A 213 14.60 30.10 -7.40
N VAL A 214 15.88 30.41 -7.58
CA VAL A 214 16.88 30.40 -6.50
C VAL A 214 17.71 31.68 -6.58
N GLU A 215 18.04 32.22 -5.41
CA GLU A 215 19.01 33.29 -5.21
C GLU A 215 20.28 32.76 -4.55
#